data_AF-G0JLR4-F1
#
_entry.id   AF-G0JLR4-F1
#
_cell.length_a   1.000
_cell.length_b   1.000
_cell.length_c   1.000
_cell.angle_alpha   90.00
_cell.angle_beta   90.00
_cell.angle_gamma   90.00
#
_symmetry.space_group_name_H-M   'P 1'
#
loop_
_entity.id
_entity.type
_entity.pdbx_description
1 polymer ?
#
loop_
_entity_poly.entity_id
_entity_poly.type
_entity_poly.pdbx_seq_one_letter_code
_entity_poly.pdbx_strand_id
1 'polypeptide(L)'
;MQPHQPIPSADDPHVATVADAQRYQFRSLTIVLLLFSAYGAVVALAMPGWILMIMVLFLLPRWMIYTHEVFHLRGPTQVDFATRLMPLPFTPFALGYDEFRQIHFRHHKHPATRADPDAFHLLGGPRRAAWGALTVPEQAFFRWIRQPHGIRTLSPGFWWRTGIFGACLLVGGWTFLWFWIPLRLVYALGDFSFFYLPHVRDGVPGTYCLKLPRAFQVLAELLYGRTLVRATMFHDRHHLHPSIQARALPFWNPEHL
;
A
#
# COMPACT_ATOMS: atom_id res chain seq x y z
N MET A 1 21.82 7.16 -14.66
CA MET A 1 20.62 7.04 -15.52
C MET A 1 20.43 5.57 -15.77
N GLN A 2 19.26 4.99 -15.45
CA GLN A 2 18.95 3.66 -15.96
C GLN A 2 18.71 3.78 -17.47
N PRO A 3 19.28 2.87 -18.29
CA PRO A 3 18.99 2.85 -19.72
C PRO A 3 17.48 2.75 -19.95
N HIS A 4 16.99 3.41 -21.00
CA HIS A 4 15.59 3.25 -21.43
C HIS A 4 15.32 1.77 -21.70
N GLN A 5 14.61 1.10 -20.79
CA GLN A 5 14.21 -0.28 -21.00
C GLN A 5 13.00 -0.32 -21.94
N PRO A 6 12.92 -1.34 -22.82
CA PRO A 6 11.79 -1.48 -23.73
C PRO A 6 10.48 -1.59 -22.94
N ILE A 7 9.45 -0.89 -23.45
CA ILE A 7 8.10 -0.97 -22.89
C ILE A 7 7.49 -2.28 -23.38
N PRO A 8 6.97 -3.16 -22.49
CA PRO A 8 6.28 -4.37 -22.90
C PRO A 8 5.17 -4.08 -23.92
N SER A 9 5.02 -4.95 -24.93
CA SER A 9 3.95 -4.80 -25.92
C SER A 9 2.58 -4.95 -25.24
N ALA A 10 1.55 -4.29 -25.78
CA ALA A 10 0.19 -4.40 -25.24
C ALA A 10 -0.37 -5.84 -25.34
N ASP A 11 0.21 -6.68 -26.19
CA ASP A 11 -0.17 -8.07 -26.43
C ASP A 11 0.56 -9.06 -25.50
N ASP A 12 1.52 -8.60 -24.69
CA ASP A 12 2.19 -9.46 -23.69
C ASP A 12 1.16 -9.92 -22.64
N PRO A 13 0.92 -11.25 -22.49
CA PRO A 13 -0.08 -11.78 -21.57
C PRO A 13 0.20 -11.48 -20.10
N HIS A 14 1.41 -11.02 -19.77
CA HIS A 14 1.82 -10.63 -18.42
C HIS A 14 1.53 -9.16 -18.11
N VAL A 15 1.24 -8.32 -19.11
CA VAL A 15 0.85 -6.92 -18.91
C VAL A 15 -0.52 -6.86 -18.23
N ALA A 16 -0.65 -5.96 -17.26
CA ALA A 16 -1.89 -5.76 -16.53
C ALA A 16 -2.94 -5.05 -17.39
N THR A 17 -4.15 -5.59 -17.35
CA THR A 17 -5.25 -5.14 -18.20
C THR A 17 -6.21 -4.19 -17.47
N VAL A 18 -7.13 -3.61 -18.22
CA VAL A 18 -8.29 -2.87 -17.70
C VAL A 18 -9.10 -3.72 -16.71
N ALA A 19 -9.27 -5.02 -17.00
CA ALA A 19 -10.00 -5.96 -16.16
C ALA A 19 -9.27 -6.25 -14.84
N ASP A 20 -7.93 -6.28 -14.85
CA ASP A 20 -7.15 -6.41 -13.62
C ASP A 20 -7.33 -5.19 -12.71
N ALA A 21 -7.30 -3.98 -13.27
CA ALA A 21 -7.55 -2.76 -12.51
C ALA A 21 -8.94 -2.76 -11.85
N GLN A 22 -9.99 -3.15 -12.59
CA GLN A 22 -11.35 -3.26 -12.06
C GLN A 22 -11.44 -4.32 -10.95
N ARG A 23 -10.78 -5.47 -11.14
CA ARG A 23 -10.72 -6.55 -10.14
C ARG A 23 -10.05 -6.08 -8.85
N TYR A 24 -8.95 -5.34 -8.94
CA TYR A 24 -8.28 -4.80 -7.77
C TYR A 24 -9.12 -3.74 -7.05
N GLN A 25 -9.76 -2.82 -7.78
CA GLN A 25 -10.69 -1.84 -7.18
C GLN A 25 -11.84 -2.54 -6.43
N PHE A 26 -12.51 -3.48 -7.09
CA PHE A 26 -13.61 -4.24 -6.49
C PHE A 26 -13.17 -4.98 -5.20
N ARG A 27 -12.01 -5.65 -5.24
CA ARG A 27 -11.47 -6.35 -4.07
C ARG A 27 -11.07 -5.39 -2.95
N SER A 28 -10.46 -4.25 -3.27
CA SER A 28 -10.16 -3.21 -2.28
C SER A 28 -11.43 -2.72 -1.60
N LEU A 29 -12.46 -2.35 -2.36
CA LEU A 29 -13.74 -1.89 -1.81
C LEU A 29 -14.43 -2.96 -0.97
N THR A 30 -14.40 -4.22 -1.42
CA THR A 30 -14.96 -5.35 -0.66
C THR A 30 -14.27 -5.49 0.70
N ILE A 31 -12.94 -5.39 0.75
CA ILE A 31 -12.19 -5.44 2.01
C ILE A 31 -12.56 -4.29 2.94
N VAL A 32 -12.65 -3.06 2.40
CA VAL A 32 -13.07 -1.89 3.17
C VAL A 32 -14.45 -2.11 3.80
N LEU A 33 -15.42 -2.59 3.01
CA LEU A 33 -16.77 -2.89 3.48
C LEU A 33 -16.74 -3.95 4.58
N LEU A 34 -16.02 -5.06 4.39
CA LEU A 34 -15.88 -6.11 5.38
C LEU A 34 -15.28 -5.58 6.70
N LEU A 35 -14.25 -4.75 6.64
CA LEU A 35 -13.61 -4.18 7.82
C LEU A 35 -14.53 -3.20 8.56
N PHE A 36 -15.28 -2.34 7.85
CA PHE A 36 -16.24 -1.45 8.50
C PHE A 36 -17.47 -2.19 9.04
N SER A 37 -17.98 -3.21 8.34
CA SER A 37 -19.06 -4.05 8.86
C SER A 37 -18.62 -4.81 10.11
N ALA A 38 -17.40 -5.37 10.10
CA ALA A 38 -16.80 -6.00 11.26
C ALA A 38 -16.65 -5.00 12.43
N TYR A 39 -16.16 -3.79 12.16
CA TYR A 39 -16.08 -2.74 13.16
C TYR A 39 -17.44 -2.39 13.75
N GLY A 40 -18.46 -2.16 12.91
CA GLY A 40 -19.82 -1.89 13.35
C GLY A 40 -20.41 -3.01 14.21
N ALA A 41 -20.14 -4.27 13.86
CA ALA A 41 -20.55 -5.43 14.66
C ALA A 41 -19.87 -5.46 16.04
N VAL A 42 -18.58 -5.09 16.14
CA VAL A 42 -17.90 -4.97 17.44
C VAL A 42 -18.46 -3.82 18.26
N VAL A 43 -18.73 -2.65 17.65
CA VAL A 43 -19.35 -1.51 18.34
C VAL A 43 -20.76 -1.86 18.86
N ALA A 44 -21.53 -2.62 18.08
CA ALA A 44 -22.84 -3.12 18.47
C ALA A 44 -22.78 -4.31 19.44
N LEU A 45 -21.59 -4.70 19.91
CA LEU A 45 -21.34 -5.85 20.79
C LEU A 45 -21.80 -7.21 20.22
N ALA A 46 -22.03 -7.29 18.90
CA ALA A 46 -22.42 -8.50 18.20
C ALA A 46 -21.23 -9.39 17.83
N MET A 47 -20.00 -8.88 17.95
CA MET A 47 -18.77 -9.61 17.66
C MET A 47 -17.65 -9.20 18.63
N PRO A 48 -16.85 -10.14 19.17
CA PRO A 48 -15.73 -9.78 20.02
C PRO A 48 -14.61 -9.08 19.23
N GLY A 49 -13.95 -8.11 19.86
CA GLY A 49 -12.91 -7.29 19.24
C GLY A 49 -11.72 -8.07 18.66
N TRP A 50 -11.36 -9.21 19.25
CA TRP A 50 -10.24 -10.04 18.75
C TRP A 50 -10.51 -10.62 17.35
N ILE A 51 -11.76 -10.88 16.97
CA ILE A 51 -12.09 -11.33 15.61
C ILE A 51 -11.80 -10.21 14.61
N LEU A 52 -12.13 -8.97 14.94
CA LEU A 52 -11.78 -7.81 14.12
C LEU A 52 -10.26 -7.67 13.94
N MET A 53 -9.48 -7.89 15.00
CA MET A 53 -8.01 -7.89 14.90
C MET A 53 -7.50 -8.92 13.88
N ILE A 54 -8.04 -10.14 13.91
CA ILE A 54 -7.68 -11.22 12.97
C ILE A 54 -8.09 -10.84 11.55
N MET A 55 -9.28 -10.26 11.37
CA MET A 55 -9.72 -9.79 10.05
C MET A 55 -8.78 -8.71 9.50
N VAL A 56 -8.39 -7.74 10.33
CA VAL A 56 -7.42 -6.70 9.94
C VAL A 56 -6.09 -7.33 9.54
N LEU A 57 -5.57 -8.28 10.30
CA LEU A 57 -4.29 -8.97 10.02
C LEU A 57 -4.23 -9.57 8.61
N PHE A 58 -5.33 -10.16 8.13
CA PHE A 58 -5.35 -10.82 6.82
C PHE A 58 -5.85 -9.94 5.68
N LEU A 59 -6.84 -9.08 5.94
CA LEU A 59 -7.47 -8.29 4.90
C LEU A 59 -6.71 -7.00 4.59
N LEU A 60 -6.10 -6.35 5.58
CA LEU A 60 -5.42 -5.08 5.35
C LEU A 60 -4.21 -5.22 4.39
N PRO A 61 -3.30 -6.19 4.52
CA PRO A 61 -2.19 -6.34 3.56
C PRO A 61 -2.68 -6.58 2.12
N ARG A 62 -3.80 -7.29 1.97
CA ARG A 62 -4.45 -7.52 0.67
C ARG A 62 -5.00 -6.20 0.10
N TRP A 63 -5.67 -5.40 0.92
CA TRP A 63 -6.14 -4.06 0.50
C TRP A 63 -4.99 -3.15 0.10
N MET A 64 -3.89 -3.16 0.86
CA MET A 64 -2.70 -2.35 0.57
C MET A 64 -2.15 -2.69 -0.82
N ILE A 65 -1.92 -3.97 -1.12
CA ILE A 65 -1.38 -4.34 -2.43
C ILE A 65 -2.37 -4.07 -3.57
N TYR A 66 -3.67 -4.34 -3.40
CA TYR A 66 -4.62 -4.06 -4.47
C TYR A 66 -4.70 -2.58 -4.76
N THR A 67 -4.66 -1.73 -3.73
CA THR A 67 -4.62 -0.27 -3.90
C THR A 67 -3.32 0.18 -4.57
N HIS A 68 -2.19 -0.39 -4.17
CA HIS A 68 -0.89 -0.17 -4.81
C HIS A 68 -0.90 -0.55 -6.31
N GLU A 69 -1.43 -1.72 -6.67
CA GLU A 69 -1.55 -2.11 -8.08
C GLU A 69 -2.48 -1.15 -8.85
N VAL A 70 -3.55 -0.66 -8.23
CA VAL A 70 -4.43 0.32 -8.86
C VAL A 70 -3.70 1.64 -9.15
N PHE A 71 -2.74 2.08 -8.30
CA PHE A 71 -1.90 3.25 -8.59
C PHE A 71 -1.17 3.12 -9.94
N HIS A 72 -0.64 1.94 -10.23
CA HIS A 72 0.06 1.62 -11.48
C HIS A 72 -0.85 1.66 -12.70
N LEU A 73 -2.11 1.23 -12.53
CA LEU A 73 -3.03 1.04 -13.66
C LEU A 73 -3.98 2.20 -13.92
N ARG A 74 -4.24 3.06 -12.92
CA ARG A 74 -5.28 4.10 -12.99
C ARG A 74 -4.85 5.42 -12.39
N GLY A 75 -5.09 6.49 -13.13
CA GLY A 75 -5.02 7.86 -12.62
C GLY A 75 -6.18 8.20 -11.68
N PRO A 76 -6.09 9.31 -10.93
CA PRO A 76 -7.12 9.72 -9.96
C PRO A 76 -8.50 9.90 -10.57
N THR A 77 -8.60 10.32 -11.84
CA THR A 77 -9.89 10.53 -12.53
C THR A 77 -10.49 9.23 -13.09
N GLN A 78 -9.74 8.12 -13.07
CA GLN A 78 -10.14 6.84 -13.67
C GLN A 78 -10.57 5.78 -12.63
N VAL A 79 -10.47 6.10 -11.34
CA VAL A 79 -10.99 5.28 -10.24
C VAL A 79 -12.34 5.80 -9.78
N ASP A 80 -13.19 4.96 -9.20
CA ASP A 80 -14.47 5.39 -8.61
C ASP A 80 -14.26 6.29 -7.38
N PHE A 81 -15.31 7.02 -6.97
CA PHE A 81 -15.23 7.95 -5.85
C PHE A 81 -14.80 7.27 -4.54
N ALA A 82 -15.33 6.09 -4.22
CA ALA A 82 -15.00 5.40 -2.98
C ALA A 82 -13.53 4.93 -2.95
N THR A 83 -13.01 4.44 -4.08
CA THR A 83 -11.58 4.10 -4.21
C THR A 83 -10.71 5.35 -4.05
N ARG A 84 -11.09 6.50 -4.61
CA ARG A 84 -10.34 7.78 -4.46
C ARG A 84 -10.21 8.22 -3.01
N LEU A 85 -11.24 7.95 -2.20
CA LEU A 85 -11.23 8.35 -0.80
C LEU A 85 -10.17 7.61 0.01
N MET A 86 -9.85 6.35 -0.34
CA MET A 86 -9.02 5.45 0.48
C MET A 86 -9.49 5.46 1.95
N PRO A 87 -10.72 4.99 2.23
CA PRO A 87 -11.46 5.33 3.45
C PRO A 87 -10.95 4.68 4.74
N LEU A 88 -9.91 3.83 4.71
CA LEU A 88 -9.41 3.19 5.94
C LEU A 88 -8.76 4.23 6.87
N PRO A 89 -9.21 4.33 8.14
CA PRO A 89 -8.86 5.44 9.03
C PRO A 89 -7.55 5.17 9.77
N PHE A 90 -6.41 5.15 9.08
CA PHE A 90 -5.11 5.01 9.74
C PHE A 90 -4.85 6.18 10.68
N THR A 91 -5.07 7.41 10.24
CA THR A 91 -4.78 8.64 10.97
C THR A 91 -5.77 9.73 10.58
N PRO A 92 -6.04 10.74 11.44
CA PRO A 92 -6.74 11.95 11.00
C PRO A 92 -5.96 12.72 9.91
N PHE A 93 -4.64 12.48 9.77
CA PHE A 93 -3.77 13.16 8.82
C PHE A 93 -3.45 12.31 7.57
N ALA A 94 -4.42 11.60 7.02
CA ALA A 94 -4.16 10.66 5.92
C ALA A 94 -4.27 11.38 4.56
N LEU A 95 -3.25 11.23 3.71
CA LEU A 95 -3.30 11.62 2.30
C LEU A 95 -4.21 10.68 1.48
N GLY A 96 -4.55 11.09 0.26
CA GLY A 96 -5.54 10.40 -0.57
C GLY A 96 -4.95 9.74 -1.77
N TYR A 97 -5.83 9.18 -2.60
CA TYR A 97 -5.42 8.40 -3.75
C TYR A 97 -4.46 9.19 -4.64
N ASP A 98 -4.75 10.45 -4.94
CA ASP A 98 -3.89 11.26 -5.82
C ASP A 98 -2.53 11.55 -5.18
N GLU A 99 -2.53 12.07 -3.94
CA GLU A 99 -1.29 12.44 -3.26
C GLU A 99 -0.40 11.23 -2.97
N PHE A 100 -0.99 10.12 -2.51
CA PHE A 100 -0.26 8.86 -2.31
C PHE A 100 0.25 8.29 -3.63
N ARG A 101 -0.55 8.32 -4.71
CA ARG A 101 -0.10 7.89 -6.04
C ARG A 101 1.09 8.72 -6.51
N GLN A 102 1.08 10.03 -6.32
CA GLN A 102 2.19 10.90 -6.68
C GLN A 102 3.45 10.64 -5.85
N ILE A 103 3.31 10.40 -4.53
CA ILE A 103 4.41 9.95 -3.68
C ILE A 103 4.97 8.62 -4.20
N HIS A 104 4.09 7.65 -4.46
CA HIS A 104 4.44 6.33 -4.95
C HIS A 104 5.21 6.36 -6.29
N PHE A 105 4.79 7.16 -7.27
CA PHE A 105 5.54 7.29 -8.53
C PHE A 105 6.87 8.03 -8.37
N ARG A 106 6.98 8.99 -7.44
CA ARG A 106 8.28 9.59 -7.10
C ARG A 106 9.21 8.57 -6.46
N HIS A 107 8.69 7.70 -5.59
CA HIS A 107 9.42 6.57 -5.03
C HIS A 107 9.92 5.63 -6.14
N HIS A 108 9.05 5.21 -7.08
CA HIS A 108 9.46 4.40 -8.23
C HIS A 108 10.55 5.04 -9.10
N LYS A 109 10.53 6.37 -9.24
CA LYS A 109 11.52 7.12 -10.03
C LYS A 109 12.88 7.24 -9.32
N HIS A 110 12.88 7.28 -7.99
CA HIS A 110 14.06 7.58 -7.18
C HIS A 110 14.26 6.59 -6.02
N PRO A 111 14.08 5.27 -6.22
CA PRO A 111 13.94 4.33 -5.12
C PRO A 111 15.22 4.24 -4.30
N ALA A 112 15.09 4.27 -2.97
CA ALA A 112 16.20 4.17 -2.03
C ALA A 112 17.32 5.22 -2.24
N THR A 113 16.97 6.38 -2.80
CA THR A 113 17.88 7.53 -2.93
C THR A 113 17.49 8.66 -1.97
N ARG A 114 18.32 9.70 -1.85
CA ARG A 114 17.94 10.90 -1.08
C ARG A 114 16.74 11.66 -1.68
N ALA A 115 16.45 11.46 -2.96
CA ALA A 115 15.31 12.07 -3.64
C ALA A 115 14.02 11.24 -3.50
N ASP A 116 14.11 10.04 -2.91
CA ASP A 116 12.95 9.22 -2.56
C ASP A 116 12.08 9.96 -1.53
N PRO A 117 10.78 10.20 -1.78
CA PRO A 117 9.90 10.81 -0.76
C PRO A 117 9.86 10.00 0.54
N ASP A 118 10.17 8.71 0.49
CA ASP A 118 10.16 7.76 1.60
C ASP A 118 11.57 7.53 2.19
N ALA A 119 12.59 8.25 1.72
CA ALA A 119 13.97 8.18 2.22
C ALA A 119 14.09 8.29 3.75
N PHE A 120 13.15 8.97 4.40
CA PHE A 120 13.13 9.20 5.84
C PHE A 120 12.97 7.93 6.67
N HIS A 121 12.34 6.88 6.13
CA HIS A 121 12.24 5.57 6.77
C HIS A 121 13.07 4.49 6.05
N LEU A 122 13.64 4.77 4.86
CA LEU A 122 14.53 3.83 4.16
C LEU A 122 16.01 3.98 4.57
N LEU A 123 16.52 5.22 4.68
CA LEU A 123 17.97 5.49 4.72
C LEU A 123 18.59 5.57 6.13
N GLY A 124 17.96 5.05 7.18
CA GLY A 124 18.51 5.12 8.55
C GLY A 124 18.45 3.83 9.35
N GLY A 125 18.50 2.69 8.66
CA GLY A 125 18.56 1.37 9.29
C GLY A 125 17.22 0.87 9.82
N PRO A 126 17.18 -0.37 10.33
CA PRO A 126 15.94 -1.10 10.57
C PRO A 126 15.10 -0.49 11.70
N ARG A 127 15.73 0.09 12.72
CA ARG A 127 15.00 0.75 13.82
C ARG A 127 14.28 2.00 13.34
N ARG A 128 14.96 2.86 12.57
CA ARG A 128 14.35 4.06 12.00
C ARG A 128 13.26 3.69 11.00
N ALA A 129 13.46 2.63 10.23
CA ALA A 129 12.46 2.12 9.31
C ALA A 129 11.21 1.63 10.04
N ALA A 130 11.34 0.85 11.12
CA ALA A 130 10.19 0.40 11.91
C ALA A 130 9.39 1.56 12.51
N TRP A 131 10.07 2.55 13.10
CA TRP A 131 9.42 3.77 13.61
C TRP A 131 8.80 4.63 12.52
N GLY A 132 9.49 4.72 11.38
CA GLY A 132 9.02 5.42 10.20
C GLY A 132 7.76 4.78 9.61
N ALA A 133 7.69 3.46 9.55
CA ALA A 133 6.52 2.72 9.08
C ALA A 133 5.29 2.91 9.97
N LEU A 134 5.46 3.02 11.29
CA LEU A 134 4.38 3.35 12.23
C LEU A 134 3.76 4.74 11.99
N THR A 135 4.56 5.66 11.47
CA THR A 135 4.21 7.08 11.34
C THR A 135 4.20 7.56 9.88
N VAL A 136 4.32 6.65 8.90
CA VAL A 136 4.41 7.01 7.48
C VAL A 136 3.18 7.81 7.02
N PRO A 137 1.93 7.54 7.45
CA PRO A 137 0.78 8.36 7.02
C PRO A 137 0.90 9.82 7.47
N GLU A 138 1.27 10.05 8.73
CA GLU A 138 1.51 11.40 9.26
C GLU A 138 2.67 12.08 8.56
N GLN A 139 3.79 11.38 8.43
CA GLN A 139 5.00 11.94 7.83
C GLN A 139 4.78 12.30 6.37
N ALA A 140 4.06 11.47 5.61
CA ALA A 140 3.67 11.74 4.24
C ALA A 140 2.82 13.03 4.16
N PHE A 141 1.82 13.17 5.03
CA PHE A 141 1.00 14.39 5.10
C PHE A 141 1.81 15.64 5.43
N PHE A 142 2.61 15.62 6.49
CA PHE A 142 3.42 16.78 6.89
C PHE A 142 4.45 17.16 5.82
N ARG A 143 5.02 16.16 5.13
CA ARG A 143 5.94 16.40 3.99
C ARG A 143 5.20 16.96 2.79
N TRP A 144 3.98 16.51 2.51
CA TRP A 144 3.15 17.02 1.42
C TRP A 144 2.82 18.50 1.61
N ILE A 145 2.26 18.88 2.78
CA ILE A 145 1.85 20.27 3.02
C ILE A 145 3.03 21.25 3.08
N ARG A 146 4.25 20.76 3.32
CA ARG A 146 5.49 21.55 3.29
C ARG A 146 6.04 21.78 1.88
N GLN A 147 5.51 21.09 0.86
CA GLN A 147 5.85 21.38 -0.54
C GLN A 147 5.28 22.74 -0.96
N PRO A 148 5.90 23.45 -1.91
CA PRO A 148 5.32 24.66 -2.47
C PRO A 148 3.88 24.40 -2.93
N HIS A 149 2.94 25.18 -2.40
CA HIS A 149 1.49 25.03 -2.63
C HIS A 149 0.85 23.73 -2.13
N GLY A 150 1.54 22.88 -1.37
CA GLY A 150 1.06 21.56 -0.95
C GLY A 150 -0.28 21.57 -0.19
N ILE A 151 -0.50 22.57 0.67
CA ILE A 151 -1.80 22.72 1.36
C ILE A 151 -2.93 23.13 0.41
N ARG A 152 -2.62 23.91 -0.64
CA ARG A 152 -3.60 24.36 -1.64
C ARG A 152 -3.95 23.26 -2.63
N THR A 153 -3.08 22.26 -2.78
CA THR A 153 -3.26 21.11 -3.67
C THR A 153 -3.78 19.87 -2.94
N LEU A 154 -4.11 19.97 -1.64
CA LEU A 154 -4.78 18.89 -0.93
C LEU A 154 -6.12 18.57 -1.59
N SER A 155 -6.32 17.31 -1.94
CA SER A 155 -7.59 16.84 -2.48
C SER A 155 -8.69 16.96 -1.42
N PRO A 156 -9.94 17.23 -1.82
CA PRO A 156 -11.09 17.18 -0.92
C PRO A 156 -11.24 15.84 -0.18
N GLY A 157 -10.64 14.76 -0.71
CA GLY A 157 -10.61 13.45 -0.07
C GLY A 157 -9.94 13.43 1.30
N PHE A 158 -9.05 14.40 1.58
CA PHE A 158 -8.45 14.58 2.91
C PHE A 158 -9.51 14.78 4.00
N TRP A 159 -10.40 15.75 3.81
CA TRP A 159 -11.44 16.08 4.79
C TRP A 159 -12.40 14.92 5.02
N TRP A 160 -12.73 14.16 3.97
CA TRP A 160 -13.53 12.94 4.09
C TRP A 160 -12.86 11.89 4.96
N ARG A 161 -11.57 11.63 4.79
CA ARG A 161 -10.85 10.66 5.63
C ARG A 161 -10.73 11.11 7.08
N THR A 162 -10.42 12.39 7.32
CA THR A 162 -10.43 12.95 8.68
C THR A 162 -11.81 12.82 9.30
N GLY A 163 -12.87 13.08 8.53
CA GLY A 163 -14.26 12.87 8.94
C GLY A 163 -14.59 11.42 9.26
N ILE A 164 -14.18 10.46 8.42
CA ILE A 164 -14.36 9.02 8.66
C ILE A 164 -13.61 8.58 9.92
N PHE A 165 -12.37 9.04 10.11
CA PHE A 165 -11.60 8.77 11.32
C PHE A 165 -12.35 9.29 12.56
N GLY A 166 -12.78 10.56 12.53
CA GLY A 166 -13.54 11.18 13.61
C GLY A 166 -14.86 10.46 13.88
N ALA A 167 -15.60 10.09 12.84
CA ALA A 167 -16.85 9.34 12.97
C ALA A 167 -16.63 7.96 13.60
N CYS A 168 -15.59 7.23 13.18
CA CYS A 168 -15.27 5.94 13.78
C CYS A 168 -14.93 6.10 15.28
N LEU A 169 -14.10 7.08 15.62
CA LEU A 169 -13.72 7.37 17.00
C LEU A 169 -14.92 7.75 17.86
N LEU A 170 -15.77 8.67 17.37
CA LEU A 170 -16.95 9.14 18.10
C LEU A 170 -17.98 8.03 18.30
N VAL A 171 -18.24 7.23 17.27
CA VAL A 171 -19.24 6.13 17.33
C VAL A 171 -18.75 4.97 18.19
N GLY A 172 -17.46 4.61 18.12
CA GLY A 172 -16.94 3.47 18.86
C GLY A 172 -16.40 3.78 20.25
N GLY A 173 -16.10 5.03 20.58
CA GLY A 173 -15.44 5.38 21.84
C GLY A 173 -14.15 4.57 22.04
N TRP A 174 -14.01 3.90 23.19
CA TRP A 174 -12.86 3.03 23.46
C TRP A 174 -12.78 1.79 22.56
N THR A 175 -13.91 1.31 22.04
CA THR A 175 -13.95 0.17 21.11
C THR A 175 -13.21 0.48 19.80
N PHE A 176 -13.08 1.75 19.43
CA PHE A 176 -12.26 2.18 18.31
C PHE A 176 -10.81 1.68 18.40
N LEU A 177 -10.24 1.54 19.60
CA LEU A 177 -8.87 1.06 19.78
C LEU A 177 -8.68 -0.39 19.30
N TRP A 178 -9.70 -1.24 19.43
CA TRP A 178 -9.69 -2.62 18.92
C TRP A 178 -9.66 -2.69 17.39
N PHE A 179 -10.05 -1.62 16.72
CA PHE A 179 -9.94 -1.49 15.27
C PHE A 179 -8.64 -0.79 14.86
N TRP A 180 -8.37 0.35 15.48
CA TRP A 180 -7.31 1.27 15.09
C TRP A 180 -5.90 0.75 15.38
N ILE A 181 -5.67 0.15 16.55
CA ILE A 181 -4.34 -0.35 16.92
C ILE A 181 -3.90 -1.49 15.98
N PRO A 182 -4.71 -2.54 15.73
CA PRO A 182 -4.34 -3.56 14.75
C PRO A 182 -4.15 -2.98 13.35
N LEU A 183 -5.01 -2.04 12.93
CA LEU A 183 -4.90 -1.39 11.63
C LEU A 183 -3.54 -0.71 11.48
N ARG A 184 -3.08 -0.01 12.52
CA ARG A 184 -1.76 0.63 12.55
C ARG A 184 -0.60 -0.35 12.54
N LEU A 185 -0.63 -1.35 13.40
CA LEU A 185 0.47 -2.30 13.53
C LEU A 185 0.62 -3.13 12.25
N VAL A 186 -0.49 -3.57 11.66
CA VAL A 186 -0.48 -4.36 10.42
C VAL A 186 -0.08 -3.49 9.23
N TYR A 187 -0.53 -2.24 9.16
CA TYR A 187 -0.07 -1.30 8.13
C TYR A 187 1.43 -1.04 8.23
N ALA A 188 1.95 -0.76 9.44
CA ALA A 188 3.37 -0.54 9.66
C ALA A 188 4.21 -1.79 9.35
N LEU A 189 3.72 -2.98 9.68
CA LEU A 189 4.39 -4.23 9.32
C LEU A 189 4.40 -4.43 7.80
N GLY A 190 3.29 -4.16 7.12
CA GLY A 190 3.18 -4.22 5.66
C GLY A 190 4.13 -3.23 4.99
N ASP A 191 4.13 -1.98 5.44
CA ASP A 191 5.02 -0.91 4.98
C ASP A 191 6.49 -1.29 5.20
N PHE A 192 6.88 -1.70 6.40
CA PHE A 192 8.25 -2.16 6.67
C PHE A 192 8.66 -3.35 5.77
N SER A 193 7.77 -4.32 5.59
CA SER A 193 8.06 -5.53 4.81
C SER A 193 8.15 -5.26 3.30
N PHE A 194 7.43 -4.25 2.81
CA PHE A 194 7.34 -3.92 1.39
C PHE A 194 8.27 -2.78 0.96
N PHE A 195 8.45 -1.76 1.80
CA PHE A 195 9.28 -0.60 1.54
C PHE A 195 10.69 -0.72 2.11
N TYR A 196 10.89 -1.31 3.29
CA TYR A 196 12.24 -1.34 3.87
C TYR A 196 13.03 -2.58 3.46
N LEU A 197 12.47 -3.78 3.66
CA LEU A 197 13.20 -5.03 3.43
C LEU A 197 13.68 -5.21 1.97
N PRO A 198 12.89 -4.85 0.94
CA PRO A 198 13.33 -4.98 -0.45
C PRO A 198 14.26 -3.84 -0.89
N HIS A 199 14.43 -2.78 -0.09
CA HIS A 199 15.22 -1.60 -0.48
C HIS A 199 16.53 -1.42 0.27
N VAL A 200 16.85 -2.32 1.19
CA VAL A 200 18.13 -2.32 1.89
C VAL A 200 18.67 -3.74 1.99
N ARG A 201 19.90 -3.96 1.55
CA ARG A 201 20.63 -5.22 1.67
C ARG A 201 22.00 -4.95 2.26
N ASP A 202 22.33 -5.61 3.38
CA ASP A 202 23.61 -5.44 4.07
C ASP A 202 23.95 -3.96 4.38
N GLY A 203 22.92 -3.18 4.71
CA GLY A 203 23.04 -1.74 4.97
C GLY A 203 23.16 -0.85 3.73
N VAL A 204 23.21 -1.45 2.53
CA VAL A 204 23.28 -0.74 1.25
C VAL A 204 21.86 -0.48 0.72
N PRO A 205 21.48 0.79 0.49
CA PRO A 205 20.21 1.13 -0.16
C PRO A 205 20.20 0.70 -1.64
N GLY A 206 19.06 0.17 -2.09
CA GLY A 206 18.85 -0.26 -3.47
C GLY A 206 17.41 -0.74 -3.70
N THR A 207 17.20 -1.60 -4.69
CA THR A 207 15.94 -2.32 -4.86
C THR A 207 16.28 -3.75 -5.23
N TYR A 208 15.74 -4.70 -4.47
CA TYR A 208 16.20 -6.06 -4.47
C TYR A 208 15.04 -7.05 -4.45
N CYS A 209 15.20 -8.19 -5.12
CA CYS A 209 14.38 -9.37 -4.85
C CYS A 209 14.48 -9.81 -3.37
N LEU A 210 13.34 -10.13 -2.76
CA LEU A 210 13.27 -10.81 -1.48
C LEU A 210 13.16 -12.33 -1.69
N LYS A 211 14.14 -13.08 -1.17
CA LYS A 211 14.16 -14.55 -1.25
C LYS A 211 13.47 -15.14 -0.04
N LEU A 212 12.37 -15.86 -0.26
CA LEU A 212 11.67 -16.64 0.77
C LEU A 212 11.87 -18.14 0.53
N PRO A 213 12.11 -18.95 1.58
CA PRO A 213 12.06 -20.40 1.42
C PRO A 213 10.68 -20.84 0.94
N ARG A 214 10.63 -21.91 0.12
CA ARG A 214 9.42 -22.31 -0.60
C ARG A 214 8.20 -22.54 0.31
N ALA A 215 8.41 -23.14 1.48
CA ALA A 215 7.33 -23.36 2.45
C ALA A 215 6.70 -22.04 2.93
N PHE A 216 7.53 -21.04 3.26
CA PHE A 216 7.05 -19.72 3.67
C PHE A 216 6.36 -18.99 2.53
N GLN A 217 6.87 -19.10 1.30
CA GLN A 217 6.19 -18.54 0.13
C GLN A 217 4.79 -19.12 -0.03
N VAL A 218 4.64 -20.45 -0.01
CA VAL A 218 3.34 -21.09 -0.20
C VAL A 218 2.35 -20.67 0.89
N LEU A 219 2.80 -20.66 2.15
CA LEU A 219 1.96 -20.21 3.26
C LEU A 219 1.56 -18.73 3.11
N ALA A 220 2.51 -17.85 2.78
CA ALA A 220 2.22 -16.44 2.56
C ALA A 220 1.28 -16.23 1.36
N GLU A 221 1.45 -16.96 0.25
CA GLU A 221 0.59 -16.87 -0.93
C GLU A 221 -0.85 -17.34 -0.60
N LEU A 222 -1.01 -18.32 0.29
CA LEU A 222 -2.31 -18.76 0.80
C LEU A 222 -2.97 -17.67 1.67
N LEU A 223 -2.22 -17.13 2.63
CA LEU A 223 -2.75 -16.17 3.62
C LEU A 223 -2.99 -14.78 3.03
N TYR A 224 -2.08 -14.28 2.19
CA TYR A 224 -2.10 -12.91 1.68
C TYR A 224 -2.34 -12.80 0.17
N GLY A 225 -2.37 -13.93 -0.53
CA GLY A 225 -2.57 -13.95 -1.97
C GLY A 225 -1.28 -13.77 -2.77
N ARG A 226 -1.29 -14.30 -3.99
CA ARG A 226 -0.13 -14.28 -4.91
C ARG A 226 0.30 -12.86 -5.31
N THR A 227 -0.63 -11.91 -5.43
CA THR A 227 -0.32 -10.53 -5.82
C THR A 227 0.61 -9.86 -4.80
N LEU A 228 0.27 -9.89 -3.51
CA LEU A 228 1.11 -9.32 -2.45
C LEU A 228 2.49 -9.98 -2.46
N VAL A 229 2.51 -11.30 -2.28
CA VAL A 229 3.76 -12.02 -2.03
C VAL A 229 4.72 -11.90 -3.21
N ARG A 230 4.22 -11.98 -4.45
CA ARG A 230 5.07 -11.90 -5.64
C ARG A 230 5.52 -10.47 -5.93
N ALA A 231 4.70 -9.44 -5.69
CA ALA A 231 5.16 -8.06 -5.75
C ALA A 231 6.33 -7.83 -4.79
N THR A 232 6.20 -8.29 -3.53
CA THR A 232 7.27 -8.16 -2.52
C THR A 232 8.51 -8.97 -2.87
N MET A 233 8.35 -10.21 -3.34
CA MET A 233 9.50 -11.08 -3.68
C MET A 233 10.26 -10.59 -4.91
N PHE A 234 9.57 -10.07 -5.92
CA PHE A 234 10.14 -9.60 -7.19
C PHE A 234 10.06 -8.08 -7.30
N HIS A 235 10.33 -7.39 -6.19
CA HIS A 235 10.11 -5.95 -6.04
C HIS A 235 10.99 -5.11 -6.95
N ASP A 236 12.21 -5.57 -7.23
CA ASP A 236 13.10 -4.98 -8.22
C ASP A 236 12.50 -4.95 -9.63
N ARG A 237 11.97 -6.08 -10.10
CA ARG A 237 11.27 -6.18 -11.39
C ARG A 237 10.01 -5.33 -11.40
N HIS A 238 9.27 -5.33 -10.30
CA HIS A 238 8.08 -4.50 -10.11
C HIS A 238 8.40 -3.00 -10.25
N HIS A 239 9.53 -2.56 -9.70
CA HIS A 239 10.00 -1.18 -9.84
C HIS A 239 10.30 -0.78 -11.28
N LEU A 240 10.95 -1.69 -12.02
CA LEU A 240 11.34 -1.49 -13.41
C LEU A 240 10.14 -1.55 -14.37
N HIS A 241 9.20 -2.47 -14.13
CA HIS A 241 8.07 -2.75 -15.02
C HIS A 241 6.73 -2.78 -14.26
N PRO A 242 6.28 -1.62 -13.73
CA PRO A 242 5.07 -1.55 -12.93
C PRO A 242 3.78 -1.90 -13.68
N SER A 243 3.82 -1.97 -15.01
CA SER A 243 2.70 -2.40 -15.85
C SER A 243 2.54 -3.93 -15.91
N ILE A 244 3.54 -4.71 -15.50
CA ILE A 244 3.44 -6.16 -15.44
C ILE A 244 2.61 -6.56 -14.22
N GLN A 245 1.69 -7.50 -14.39
CA GLN A 245 0.88 -8.00 -13.29
C GLN A 245 1.81 -8.56 -12.20
N ALA A 246 1.68 -8.08 -10.96
CA ALA A 246 2.51 -8.57 -9.84
C ALA A 246 2.51 -10.11 -9.70
N ARG A 247 1.37 -10.76 -9.98
CA ARG A 247 1.24 -12.22 -9.95
C ARG A 247 2.05 -12.95 -11.04
N ALA A 248 2.42 -12.27 -12.12
CA ALA A 248 3.13 -12.79 -13.28
C ALA A 248 4.65 -12.52 -13.25
N LEU A 249 5.12 -11.63 -12.38
CA LEU A 249 6.55 -11.28 -12.23
C LEU A 249 7.54 -12.46 -12.15
N PRO A 250 7.22 -13.62 -11.53
CA PRO A 250 8.14 -14.75 -11.50
C PRO A 250 8.37 -15.39 -12.88
N PHE A 251 7.39 -15.29 -13.78
CA PHE A 251 7.38 -15.94 -15.09
C PHE A 251 7.74 -15.00 -16.24
N TRP A 252 7.70 -13.69 -15.97
CA TRP A 252 8.01 -12.67 -16.94
C TRP A 252 9.53 -12.51 -17.07
N ASN A 253 10.03 -12.64 -18.31
CA ASN A 253 11.44 -12.45 -18.64
C ASN A 253 11.61 -11.22 -19.55
N PRO A 254 12.29 -10.15 -19.10
CA PRO A 254 12.51 -8.94 -19.90
C PRO A 254 13.37 -9.17 -21.15
N GLU A 255 14.11 -10.28 -21.25
CA GLU A 255 15.01 -10.57 -22.39
C GLU A 255 14.27 -10.93 -23.69
N HIS A 256 12.93 -11.02 -23.67
CA HIS A 256 12.11 -11.31 -24.85
C HIS A 256 11.47 -10.05 -25.48
N LEU A 257 11.92 -8.86 -25.10
CA LEU A 257 11.47 -7.57 -25.64
C LEU A 257 12.39 -7.03 -26.76
#